data_AF-A0A5D2G6D2-F1
#
_entry.id   AF-A0A5D2G6D2-F1
#
_cell.length_a   1.000
_cell.length_b   1.000
_cell.length_c   1.000
_cell.angle_alpha   90.00
_cell.angle_beta   90.00
_cell.angle_gamma   90.00
#
_symmetry.space_group_name_H-M   'P 1'
#
loop_
_entity.id
_entity.type
_entity.pdbx_description
1 polymer ?
#
loop_
_entity_poly.entity_id
_entity_poly.type
_entity_poly.pdbx_seq_one_letter_code
_entity_poly.pdbx_strand_id
1 'polypeptide(L)'
;MSPNFKSHVSPLPSAYFLTRRFSTGSAGTAVKKRVEDVMPIATGHEREELQAELEGKKILEDVNNPVGPFGTKESPAVVKSYYNKRIV
;
A
#
# COMPACT_ATOMS: atom_id res chain seq x y z
N MET A 1 -23.68 -12.03 58.30
CA MET A 1 -22.31 -12.03 57.75
C MET A 1 -22.43 -11.98 56.23
N SER A 2 -22.26 -10.80 55.63
CA SER A 2 -22.24 -10.60 54.18
C SER A 2 -21.34 -9.40 53.90
N PRO A 3 -20.19 -9.55 53.21
CA PRO A 3 -19.35 -8.40 52.91
C PRO A 3 -19.91 -7.67 51.70
N ASN A 4 -20.15 -6.37 51.85
CA ASN A 4 -20.44 -5.48 50.74
C ASN A 4 -19.09 -5.03 50.15
N PHE A 5 -18.59 -5.73 49.15
CA PHE A 5 -17.37 -5.36 48.44
C PHE A 5 -17.71 -4.27 47.41
N LYS A 6 -17.39 -3.02 47.71
CA LYS A 6 -17.41 -1.94 46.72
C LYS A 6 -16.22 -2.14 45.78
N SER A 7 -16.45 -2.73 44.61
CA SER A 7 -15.47 -2.73 43.54
C SER A 7 -15.41 -1.35 42.91
N HIS A 8 -14.34 -0.60 43.17
CA HIS A 8 -13.93 0.47 42.27
C HIS A 8 -13.40 -0.18 41.01
N VAL A 9 -14.26 -0.36 40.01
CA VAL A 9 -13.82 -0.69 38.65
C VAL A 9 -13.12 0.57 38.13
N SER A 10 -11.79 0.56 38.18
CA SER A 10 -10.99 1.51 37.42
C SER A 10 -11.33 1.31 35.94
N PRO A 11 -11.67 2.38 35.18
CA PRO A 11 -11.83 2.24 33.75
C PRO A 11 -10.46 1.83 33.19
N LEU A 12 -10.41 0.61 32.66
CA LEU A 12 -9.32 0.10 31.83
C LEU A 12 -8.95 1.21 30.83
N PRO A 13 -7.65 1.50 30.56
CA PRO A 13 -7.31 2.50 29.57
C PRO A 13 -7.96 2.08 28.26
N SER A 14 -9.01 2.81 27.87
CA SER A 14 -9.65 2.68 26.58
C SER A 14 -8.52 2.66 25.58
N ALA A 15 -8.35 1.52 24.87
CA ALA A 15 -7.39 1.43 23.80
C ALA A 15 -7.62 2.68 22.94
N TYR A 16 -6.63 3.57 22.92
CA TYR A 16 -6.67 4.72 22.04
C TYR A 16 -6.61 4.12 20.65
N PHE A 17 -7.78 3.86 20.06
CA PHE A 17 -7.91 3.65 18.63
C PHE A 17 -7.38 4.94 18.02
N LEU A 18 -6.09 4.95 17.68
CA LEU A 18 -5.49 6.00 16.89
C LEU A 18 -6.13 5.92 15.52
N THR A 19 -7.31 6.53 15.42
CA THR A 19 -8.04 6.65 14.18
C THR A 19 -7.28 7.75 13.43
N ARG A 20 -6.27 7.35 12.65
CA ARG A 20 -5.51 8.27 11.81
C ARG A 20 -6.43 8.75 10.70
N ARG A 21 -7.23 9.77 10.99
CA ARG A 21 -8.09 10.46 10.03
C ARG A 21 -7.22 11.42 9.22
N PHE A 22 -6.82 11.02 8.02
CA PHE A 22 -6.25 11.94 7.06
C PHE A 22 -7.37 12.82 6.50
N SER A 23 -7.39 14.10 6.91
CA SER A 23 -8.24 15.11 6.26
C SER A 23 -7.55 15.56 4.97
N THR A 24 -8.09 15.21 3.83
CA THR A 24 -7.68 15.74 2.52
C THR A 24 -8.19 17.18 2.38
N GLY A 25 -7.45 18.13 2.92
CA GLY A 25 -7.58 19.55 2.57
C GLY A 25 -7.13 19.75 1.12
N SER A 26 -8.00 19.43 0.16
CA SER A 26 -7.77 19.69 -1.26
C SER A 26 -8.02 21.17 -1.54
N ALA A 27 -7.04 22.01 -1.21
CA ALA A 27 -6.99 23.40 -1.63
C ALA A 27 -5.92 23.56 -2.71
N GLY A 28 -6.31 23.35 -3.96
CA GLY A 28 -5.90 24.22 -5.07
C GLY A 28 -4.40 24.36 -5.36
N THR A 29 -3.63 23.28 -5.40
CA THR A 29 -2.52 23.02 -6.34
C THR A 29 -2.20 21.53 -6.23
N ALA A 30 -2.20 20.78 -7.34
CA ALA A 30 -1.86 19.36 -7.33
C ALA A 30 -0.35 19.18 -7.12
N VAL A 31 0.15 19.57 -5.95
CA VAL A 31 1.53 19.29 -5.56
C VAL A 31 1.62 17.78 -5.38
N LYS A 32 2.39 17.12 -6.24
CA LYS A 32 2.69 15.69 -6.13
C LYS A 32 3.37 15.47 -4.77
N LYS A 33 2.71 14.70 -3.89
CA LYS A 33 3.26 14.30 -2.60
C LYS A 33 4.51 13.46 -2.85
N ARG A 34 5.56 13.70 -2.07
CA ARG A 34 6.76 12.87 -2.05
C ARG A 34 6.65 11.81 -0.97
N VAL A 35 7.50 10.79 -1.02
CA VAL A 35 7.52 9.75 0.02
C VAL A 35 7.85 10.35 1.38
N GLU A 36 8.74 11.35 1.43
CA GLU A 36 9.12 12.04 2.67
C GLU A 36 7.94 12.73 3.36
N ASP A 37 6.94 13.20 2.61
CA ASP A 37 5.75 13.86 3.18
C ASP A 37 4.82 12.85 3.89
N VAL A 38 4.94 11.56 3.57
CA VAL A 38 4.10 10.47 4.09
C VAL A 38 4.85 9.66 5.14
N MET A 39 6.08 9.22 4.82
CA MET A 39 6.92 8.38 5.67
C MET A 39 8.41 8.76 5.48
N PRO A 40 8.93 9.73 6.27
CA PRO A 40 10.30 10.25 6.13
C PRO A 40 11.41 9.21 6.28
N ILE A 41 11.16 8.15 7.05
CA ILE A 41 12.15 7.09 7.35
C ILE A 41 12.03 5.88 6.42
N ALA A 42 11.18 5.93 5.39
CA ALA A 42 11.05 4.86 4.41
C ALA A 42 12.35 4.68 3.62
N THR A 43 12.85 3.45 3.53
CA THR A 43 14.08 3.13 2.78
C THR A 43 13.95 1.81 2.02
N GLY A 44 14.90 1.50 1.13
CA GLY A 44 14.91 0.28 0.34
C GLY A 44 13.60 0.06 -0.43
N HIS A 45 13.15 -1.20 -0.50
CA HIS A 45 11.92 -1.57 -1.20
C HIS A 45 10.67 -0.89 -0.62
N GLU A 46 10.64 -0.56 0.68
CA GLU A 46 9.49 0.14 1.28
C GLU A 46 9.29 1.52 0.66
N ARG A 47 10.38 2.24 0.41
CA ARG A 47 10.35 3.56 -0.25
C ARG A 47 9.94 3.43 -1.72
N GLU A 48 10.49 2.43 -2.41
CA GLU A 48 10.22 2.19 -3.84
C GLU A 48 8.74 1.91 -4.08
N GLU A 49 8.12 1.04 -3.27
CA GLU A 49 6.69 0.73 -3.36
C GLU A 49 5.83 1.98 -3.08
N LEU A 50 6.11 2.73 -2.01
CA LEU A 50 5.38 3.96 -1.70
C LEU A 50 5.50 5.03 -2.80
N GLN A 51 6.68 5.15 -3.42
CA GLN A 51 6.85 6.10 -4.52
C GLN A 51 5.99 5.71 -5.73
N ALA A 52 5.95 4.43 -6.09
CA ALA A 52 5.12 3.94 -7.19
C ALA A 52 3.63 4.15 -6.89
N GLU A 53 3.18 3.84 -5.68
CA GLU A 53 1.80 4.05 -5.25
C GLU A 53 1.38 5.53 -5.31
N LEU A 54 2.24 6.45 -4.88
CA LEU A 54 1.98 7.90 -4.98
C LEU A 54 1.89 8.39 -6.43
N GLU A 55 2.55 7.72 -7.36
CA GLU A 55 2.43 7.96 -8.80
C GLU A 55 1.24 7.24 -9.44
N GLY A 56 0.49 6.43 -8.69
CA GLY A 56 -0.61 5.61 -9.19
C GLY A 56 -0.15 4.47 -10.09
N LYS A 57 1.05 3.93 -9.85
CA LYS A 57 1.65 2.82 -10.60
C LYS A 57 1.92 1.64 -9.66
N LYS A 58 2.04 0.45 -10.22
CA LYS A 58 2.58 -0.71 -9.51
C LYS A 58 3.92 -1.13 -10.14
N ILE A 59 4.94 -1.36 -9.32
CA ILE A 59 6.33 -1.58 -9.78
C ILE A 59 6.43 -2.68 -10.84
N LEU A 60 5.70 -3.78 -10.65
CA LEU A 60 5.78 -4.99 -11.49
C LEU A 60 4.52 -5.20 -12.35
N GLU A 61 3.73 -4.15 -12.58
CA GLU A 61 2.43 -4.23 -13.26
C GLU A 61 2.56 -4.81 -14.67
N ASP A 62 3.58 -4.38 -15.41
CA ASP A 62 3.70 -4.64 -16.82
C ASP A 62 4.27 -6.04 -17.15
N VAL A 63 4.84 -6.72 -16.16
CA VAL A 63 5.42 -8.07 -16.30
C VAL A 63 4.54 -9.17 -15.69
N ASN A 64 3.86 -8.90 -14.57
CA ASN A 64 3.12 -9.92 -13.82
C ASN A 64 1.80 -10.33 -14.48
N ASN A 65 1.11 -9.39 -15.11
CA ASN A 65 -0.22 -9.60 -15.65
C ASN A 65 -0.22 -9.40 -17.17
N PRO A 66 0.38 -10.32 -17.95
CA PRO A 66 0.36 -10.21 -19.40
C PRO A 66 -1.10 -10.29 -19.89
N VAL A 67 -1.51 -9.29 -20.67
CA VAL A 67 -2.82 -9.23 -21.31
C VAL A 67 -2.62 -9.18 -22.81
N GLY A 68 -3.35 -10.01 -23.55
CA GLY A 68 -3.27 -10.08 -24.99
C GLY A 68 -4.11 -11.23 -25.55
N PRO A 69 -4.23 -11.34 -26.88
CA PRO A 69 -4.86 -12.49 -27.52
C PRO A 69 -4.05 -13.77 -27.24
N PHE A 70 -4.69 -14.93 -27.40
CA PHE A 70 -4.06 -16.24 -27.19
C PHE A 70 -2.80 -16.47 -28.06
N GLY A 71 -2.70 -15.79 -29.20
CA GLY A 71 -1.59 -15.88 -30.13
C GLY A 71 -1.78 -16.96 -31.20
N THR A 72 -1.10 -16.77 -32.33
CA THR A 72 -1.00 -17.73 -33.43
C THR A 72 0.48 -17.92 -33.81
N LYS A 73 0.77 -18.81 -34.75
CA LYS A 73 2.15 -19.03 -35.23
C LYS A 73 2.77 -17.74 -35.80
N GLU A 74 2.00 -16.96 -36.55
CA GLU A 74 2.47 -15.72 -37.19
C GLU A 74 2.39 -14.52 -36.24
N SER A 75 1.58 -14.58 -35.19
CA SER A 75 1.41 -13.51 -34.19
C SER A 75 1.29 -14.11 -32.79
N PRO A 76 2.41 -14.49 -32.14
CA PRO A 76 2.39 -15.21 -30.87
C PRO A 76 1.94 -14.32 -29.70
N ALA A 77 1.48 -14.93 -28.61
CA ALA A 77 1.26 -14.23 -27.35
C ALA A 77 2.61 -13.78 -26.78
N VAL A 78 2.75 -12.47 -26.54
CA VAL A 78 3.98 -11.87 -26.05
C VAL A 78 3.93 -11.73 -24.54
N VAL A 79 5.00 -12.17 -23.89
CA VAL A 79 5.14 -12.14 -22.43
C VAL A 79 6.46 -11.47 -22.06
N LYS A 80 6.42 -10.45 -21.21
CA LYS A 80 7.60 -9.67 -20.81
C LYS A 80 8.43 -10.40 -19.75
N SER A 81 9.73 -10.16 -19.70
CA SER A 81 10.62 -10.70 -18.66
C SER A 81 11.80 -9.76 -18.47
N TYR A 82 12.28 -9.62 -17.23
CA TYR A 82 13.54 -8.94 -16.94
C TYR A 82 14.78 -9.82 -17.22
N TYR A 83 14.57 -11.13 -17.35
CA TYR A 83 15.64 -12.11 -17.63
C TYR A 83 15.40 -12.83 -18.96
N ASN A 84 16.44 -13.54 -19.44
CA ASN A 84 16.38 -14.30 -20.69
C ASN A 84 15.31 -15.40 -20.70
N LYS A 85 14.90 -15.90 -19.53
CA LYS A 85 13.86 -16.94 -19.38
C LYS A 85 12.96 -16.60 -18.20
N ARG A 86 11.68 -16.97 -18.29
CA ARG A 86 10.70 -16.89 -17.20
C ARG A 86 9.80 -18.12 -17.19
N ILE A 87 9.17 -18.35 -16.05
CA ILE A 87 8.06 -19.30 -15.95
C ILE A 87 6.82 -18.62 -16.54
N VAL A 88 6.06 -19.38 -17.32
CA VAL A 88 4.83 -18.95 -18.01
C VAL A 88 3.73 -19.92 -17.67
#